data_AF-A0A9E3AU59-F1
#
_entry.id   AF-A0A9E3AU59-F1
#
_cell.length_a   1.000
_cell.length_b   1.000
_cell.length_c   1.000
_cell.angle_alpha   90.00
_cell.angle_beta   90.00
_cell.angle_gamma   90.00
#
_symmetry.space_group_name_H-M   'P 1'
#
loop_
_entity.id
_entity.type
_entity.pdbx_description
1 polymer ?
#
loop_
_entity_poly.entity_id
_entity_poly.type
_entity_poly.pdbx_seq_one_letter_code
_entity_poly.pdbx_strand_id
1 'polypeptide(L)'
;MSDMSPAQDGASGQRLLKAVVIGLGALIVIALAFVAFGMVAKFQRLGRPAAADAQSSSQVFSLPKGARIVEMQTASSRLILRLRTAQGEEIDVVDTEDGHLVARIR
;
A
#
# COMPACT_ATOMS: atom_id res chain seq x y z
N MET A 1 -72.03 16.83 -19.91
CA MET A 1 -71.15 17.90 -19.39
C MET A 1 -71.23 17.84 -17.87
N SER A 2 -70.21 17.48 -17.10
CA SER A 2 -68.77 17.60 -17.36
C SER A 2 -68.00 16.59 -16.51
N ASP A 3 -66.89 16.11 -17.08
CA ASP A 3 -65.97 15.11 -16.55
C ASP A 3 -65.56 15.32 -15.09
N MET A 4 -65.70 14.26 -14.30
CA MET A 4 -65.07 14.11 -13.01
C MET A 4 -63.71 13.45 -13.26
N SER A 5 -62.63 14.24 -13.17
CA SER A 5 -61.26 13.78 -13.31
C SER A 5 -60.69 13.46 -11.92
N PRO A 6 -60.60 12.19 -11.50
CA PRO A 6 -59.85 11.83 -10.31
C PRO A 6 -58.37 11.63 -10.66
N ALA A 7 -57.52 11.83 -9.65
CA ALA A 7 -56.11 11.42 -9.61
C ALA A 7 -55.08 12.41 -10.15
N GLN A 8 -54.66 13.35 -9.29
CA GLN A 8 -53.28 13.88 -9.35
C GLN A 8 -52.60 14.12 -7.99
N ASP A 9 -53.32 14.12 -6.85
CA ASP A 9 -52.71 14.46 -5.55
C ASP A 9 -51.86 13.35 -4.88
N GLY A 10 -52.08 12.07 -5.19
CA GLY A 10 -51.36 10.96 -4.55
C GLY A 10 -50.03 10.57 -5.22
N ALA A 11 -49.81 10.99 -6.47
CA ALA A 11 -48.69 10.53 -7.29
C ALA A 11 -47.40 11.30 -7.00
N SER A 12 -47.49 12.61 -6.72
CA SER A 12 -46.34 13.48 -6.44
C SER A 12 -45.70 13.16 -5.08
N GLY A 13 -46.51 12.98 -4.03
CA GLY A 13 -46.04 12.63 -2.69
C GLY A 13 -45.34 11.27 -2.63
N GLN A 14 -45.89 10.24 -3.28
CA GLN A 14 -45.25 8.92 -3.33
C GLN A 14 -43.97 8.91 -4.16
N ARG A 15 -43.90 9.69 -5.25
CA ARG A 15 -42.67 9.85 -6.05
C ARG A 15 -41.60 10.59 -5.27
N LEU A 16 -41.96 11.62 -4.50
CA LEU A 16 -41.04 12.35 -3.66
C LEU A 16 -40.48 11.47 -2.53
N LEU A 17 -41.33 10.70 -1.85
CA LEU A 17 -40.90 9.77 -0.81
C LEU A 17 -39.97 8.68 -1.37
N LYS A 18 -40.30 8.11 -2.54
CA LYS A 18 -39.43 7.15 -3.23
C LYS A 18 -38.09 7.77 -3.62
N ALA A 19 -38.07 9.01 -4.11
CA ALA A 19 -36.84 9.71 -4.46
C ALA A 19 -35.92 9.90 -3.24
N VAL A 20 -36.48 10.27 -2.09
CA VAL A 20 -35.74 10.39 -0.83
C VAL A 20 -35.17 9.05 -0.39
N VAL A 21 -35.95 7.97 -0.44
CA VAL A 21 -35.48 6.62 -0.06
C VAL A 21 -34.38 6.12 -1.00
N ILE A 22 -34.50 6.36 -2.30
CA ILE A 22 -33.46 6.02 -3.28
C ILE A 22 -32.18 6.81 -2.98
N GLY A 23 -32.29 8.11 -2.71
CA GLY A 23 -31.15 8.95 -2.34
C GLY A 23 -30.47 8.48 -1.05
N LEU A 24 -31.25 8.18 -0.01
CA LEU A 24 -30.73 7.66 1.25
C LEU A 24 -30.06 6.30 1.09
N GLY A 25 -30.68 5.40 0.33
CA GLY A 25 -30.12 4.09 0.02
C GLY A 25 -28.81 4.19 -0.76
N ALA A 26 -28.75 5.06 -1.77
CA ALA A 26 -27.53 5.31 -2.54
C ALA A 26 -26.40 5.83 -1.63
N LEU A 27 -26.68 6.75 -0.71
CA LEU A 27 -25.69 7.28 0.22
C LEU A 27 -25.12 6.20 1.15
N ILE A 28 -25.97 5.30 1.65
CA ILE A 28 -25.56 4.16 2.47
C ILE A 28 -24.65 3.22 1.67
N VAL A 29 -25.02 2.88 0.44
CA VAL A 29 -24.21 2.00 -0.42
C VAL A 29 -22.84 2.61 -0.71
N ILE A 30 -22.79 3.91 -0.99
CA ILE A 30 -21.53 4.65 -1.19
C ILE A 30 -20.65 4.57 0.07
N ALA A 31 -21.22 4.85 1.25
CA ALA A 31 -20.48 4.79 2.50
C ALA A 31 -19.92 3.39 2.78
N LEU A 32 -20.71 2.34 2.57
CA LEU A 32 -20.27 0.95 2.72
C LEU A 32 -19.17 0.59 1.72
N ALA A 33 -19.26 1.08 0.47
CA ALA A 33 -18.21 0.87 -0.53
C ALA A 33 -16.88 1.51 -0.11
N PHE A 34 -16.90 2.72 0.46
CA PHE A 34 -15.70 3.35 1.02
C PHE A 34 -15.11 2.57 2.18
N VAL A 35 -15.94 2.05 3.09
CA VAL A 35 -15.48 1.22 4.22
C VAL A 35 -14.86 -0.08 3.71
N ALA A 36 -15.52 -0.77 2.78
CA ALA A 36 -15.00 -2.00 2.18
C ALA A 36 -13.69 -1.75 1.43
N PHE A 37 -13.61 -0.68 0.63
CA PHE A 37 -12.39 -0.29 -0.08
C PHE A 37 -11.27 0.07 0.90
N GLY A 38 -11.56 0.84 1.95
CA GLY A 38 -10.61 1.18 2.99
C GLY A 38 -10.12 -0.03 3.77
N MET A 39 -10.99 -1.00 4.04
CA MET A 39 -10.65 -2.25 4.72
C MET A 39 -9.77 -3.14 3.83
N VAL A 40 -10.12 -3.32 2.56
CA VAL A 40 -9.29 -4.04 1.59
C VAL A 40 -7.95 -3.34 1.40
N ALA A 41 -7.91 -2.02 1.24
CA ALA A 41 -6.67 -1.25 1.13
C ALA A 41 -5.81 -1.34 2.39
N LYS A 42 -6.42 -1.36 3.59
CA LYS A 42 -5.72 -1.54 4.87
C LYS A 42 -5.16 -2.96 5.00
N PHE A 43 -5.92 -3.98 4.63
CA PHE A 43 -5.45 -5.38 4.62
C PHE A 43 -4.35 -5.59 3.57
N GLN A 44 -4.46 -4.95 2.40
CA GLN A 44 -3.40 -4.92 1.41
C GLN A 44 -2.14 -4.22 1.96
N ARG A 45 -2.26 -3.11 2.69
CA ARG A 45 -1.13 -2.44 3.36
C ARG A 45 -0.53 -3.21 4.54
N LEU A 46 -1.27 -4.12 5.17
CA LEU A 46 -0.70 -5.03 6.18
C LEU A 46 0.06 -6.21 5.55
N GLY A 47 -0.24 -6.56 4.29
CA GLY A 47 0.45 -7.61 3.52
C GLY A 47 1.46 -7.10 2.49
N ARG A 48 1.46 -5.80 2.18
CA ARG A 48 2.49 -5.11 1.41
C ARG A 48 3.37 -4.36 2.40
N PRO A 49 4.67 -4.69 2.55
CA PRO A 49 5.58 -3.75 3.18
C PRO A 49 5.42 -2.39 2.48
N ALA A 50 5.48 -1.31 3.23
CA ALA A 50 5.23 0.06 2.79
C ALA A 50 6.32 0.56 1.81
N ALA A 51 6.45 -0.10 0.67
CA ALA A 51 7.50 0.09 -0.32
C ALA A 51 6.89 0.50 -1.67
N ALA A 52 5.99 1.50 -1.68
CA ALA A 52 5.42 2.02 -2.91
C ALA A 52 5.50 3.54 -3.08
N ASP A 53 5.99 4.29 -2.09
CA ASP A 53 6.23 5.74 -2.22
C ASP A 53 7.64 6.20 -1.81
N ALA A 54 8.51 5.26 -1.43
CA ALA A 54 9.94 5.54 -1.51
C ALA A 54 10.28 5.41 -2.99
N GLN A 55 10.47 6.56 -3.64
CA GLN A 55 11.39 6.66 -4.75
C GLN A 55 12.65 5.89 -4.34
N SER A 56 12.75 4.62 -4.73
CA SER A 56 13.91 3.78 -4.44
C SER A 56 15.06 4.43 -5.19
N SER A 57 15.71 5.39 -4.53
CA SER A 57 17.13 5.58 -4.67
C SER A 57 17.73 4.25 -4.26
N SER A 58 17.76 3.29 -5.21
CA SER A 58 18.48 2.04 -5.08
C SER A 58 19.89 2.46 -4.70
N GLN A 59 20.20 2.40 -3.41
CA GLN A 59 21.46 2.90 -2.93
C GLN A 59 22.47 1.86 -3.41
N VAL A 60 23.26 2.24 -4.42
CA VAL A 60 24.21 1.31 -5.03
C VAL A 60 25.27 1.04 -3.99
N PHE A 61 25.20 -0.12 -3.35
CA PHE A 61 26.23 -0.58 -2.44
C PHE A 61 27.51 -0.85 -3.24
N SER A 62 28.47 0.07 -3.14
CA SER A 62 29.75 -0.02 -3.82
C SER A 62 30.79 -0.71 -2.93
N LEU A 63 31.34 -1.81 -3.40
CA LEU A 63 32.43 -2.51 -2.73
C LEU A 63 33.70 -1.65 -2.72
N PRO A 64 34.46 -1.63 -1.61
CA PRO A 64 35.74 -0.94 -1.56
C PRO A 64 36.71 -1.51 -2.61
N LYS A 65 37.53 -0.65 -3.23
CA LYS A 65 38.48 -1.09 -4.27
C LYS A 65 39.43 -2.14 -3.70
N GLY A 66 39.50 -3.29 -4.36
CA GLY A 66 40.33 -4.42 -3.93
C GLY A 66 39.71 -5.32 -2.84
N ALA A 67 38.46 -5.05 -2.43
CA ALA A 67 37.72 -5.96 -1.58
C ALA A 67 37.23 -7.18 -2.39
N ARG A 68 37.37 -8.38 -1.82
CA ARG A 68 36.81 -9.62 -2.36
C ARG A 68 35.71 -10.11 -1.43
N ILE A 69 34.54 -10.42 -1.99
CA ILE A 69 33.49 -11.13 -1.24
C ILE A 69 33.97 -12.57 -1.03
N VAL A 70 34.17 -12.95 0.22
CA VAL A 70 34.55 -14.30 0.65
C VAL A 70 33.30 -15.14 0.90
N GLU A 71 32.25 -14.50 1.41
CA GLU A 71 30.99 -15.17 1.72
C GLU A 71 29.83 -14.20 1.61
N MET A 72 28.69 -14.71 1.14
CA MET A 72 27.45 -13.97 1.04
C MET A 72 26.35 -14.83 1.64
N GLN A 73 25.71 -14.32 2.69
CA GLN A 73 24.56 -14.95 3.32
C GLN A 73 23.36 -14.02 3.24
N THR A 74 22.19 -14.58 2.96
CA THR A 74 20.93 -13.83 2.91
C THR A 74 20.06 -14.26 4.08
N ALA A 75 19.62 -13.32 4.91
CA ALA A 75 18.77 -13.56 6.08
C ALA A 75 17.57 -12.62 6.05
N SER A 76 16.40 -13.16 5.66
CA SER A 76 15.11 -12.48 5.56
C SER A 76 15.12 -11.18 4.73
N SER A 77 15.51 -10.05 5.32
CA SER A 77 15.61 -8.72 4.68
C SER A 77 17.03 -8.14 4.71
N ARG A 78 18.05 -8.96 5.00
CA ARG A 78 19.44 -8.53 5.12
C ARG A 78 20.36 -9.41 4.29
N LEU A 79 21.29 -8.76 3.61
CA LEU A 79 22.39 -9.37 2.90
C LEU A 79 23.67 -9.16 3.72
N ILE A 80 24.22 -10.24 4.24
CA ILE A 80 25.46 -10.24 5.01
C ILE A 80 26.59 -10.60 4.05
N LEU A 81 27.51 -9.66 3.88
CA LEU A 81 28.68 -9.76 3.01
C LEU A 81 29.93 -9.86 3.88
N ARG A 82 30.63 -10.99 3.80
CA ARG A 82 31.96 -11.13 4.39
C ARG A 82 32.99 -10.78 3.33
N LEU A 83 33.74 -9.73 3.58
CA LEU A 83 34.69 -9.10 2.68
C LEU A 83 36.10 -9.33 3.20
N ARG A 84 37.03 -9.65 2.30
CA ARG A 84 38.47 -9.58 2.56
C ARG A 84 39.01 -8.35 1.86
N THR A 85 39.52 -7.40 2.64
CA THR A 85 40.17 -6.18 2.16
C THR A 85 41.69 -6.29 2.34
N ALA A 86 42.45 -5.32 1.85
CA ALA A 86 43.89 -5.25 2.08
C ALA A 86 44.26 -5.02 3.56
N GLN A 87 43.30 -4.60 4.39
CA GLN A 87 43.49 -4.25 5.81
C GLN A 87 43.05 -5.38 6.75
N GLY A 88 42.31 -6.38 6.26
CA GLY A 88 41.75 -7.46 7.08
C GLY A 88 40.42 -7.99 6.55
N GLU A 89 39.71 -8.70 7.42
CA GLU A 89 38.36 -9.20 7.15
C GLU A 89 37.34 -8.17 7.64
N GLU A 90 36.28 -7.93 6.86
CA GLU A 90 35.23 -6.95 7.15
C GLU A 90 33.87 -7.61 6.89
N ILE A 91 32.89 -7.39 7.76
CA ILE A 91 31.51 -7.86 7.57
C ILE A 91 30.63 -6.65 7.33
N ASP A 92 30.08 -6.56 6.13
CA ASP A 92 29.11 -5.54 5.74
C ASP A 92 27.71 -6.16 5.72
N VAL A 93 26.78 -5.56 6.44
CA VAL A 93 25.36 -5.94 6.44
C VAL A 93 24.62 -4.91 5.63
N VAL A 94 24.01 -5.33 4.54
CA VAL A 94 23.23 -4.49 3.63
C VAL A 94 21.75 -4.84 3.77
N ASP A 95 20.89 -3.84 3.86
CA ASP A 95 19.45 -4.07 3.81
C ASP A 95 19.04 -4.39 2.38
N THR A 96 18.29 -5.47 2.19
CA THR A 96 17.86 -5.89 0.84
C THR A 96 16.64 -5.13 0.33
N GLU A 97 15.95 -4.37 1.18
CA GLU A 97 14.78 -3.59 0.80
C GLU A 97 15.15 -2.32 0.03
N ASP A 98 16.27 -1.67 0.37
CA ASP A 98 16.71 -0.40 -0.25
C ASP A 98 18.21 -0.35 -0.64
N GLY A 99 19.00 -1.37 -0.27
CA GLY A 99 20.42 -1.48 -0.58
C GLY A 99 21.35 -0.67 0.34
N HIS A 100 20.85 -0.12 1.45
CA HIS A 100 21.70 0.66 2.37
C HIS A 100 22.57 -0.23 3.26
N LEU A 101 23.75 0.25 3.64
CA LEU A 101 24.62 -0.43 4.60
C LEU A 101 24.08 -0.21 6.02
N VAL A 102 23.60 -1.27 6.65
CA VAL A 102 23.07 -1.31 8.02
C VAL A 102 24.20 -1.31 9.03
N ALA A 103 25.25 -2.08 8.78
CA ALA A 103 26.35 -2.26 9.72
C ALA A 103 27.64 -2.66 9.01
N ARG A 104 28.77 -2.22 9.58
CA ARG A 104 30.12 -2.59 9.17
C ARG A 104 30.93 -2.99 10.39
N ILE A 105 31.51 -4.18 10.35
CA ILE A 105 32.31 -4.75 11.44
C ILE A 105 33.70 -5.07 10.90
N ARG A 106 34.76 -4.64 11.59
CA ARG A 106 36.17 -4.86 11.26
C ARG A 106 36.89 -5.61 12.37
#